data_AF-A0A9W7ZC43-F1
#
_entry.id   AF-A0A9W7ZC43-F1
#
_cell.length_a   1.000
_cell.length_b   1.000
_cell.length_c   1.000
_cell.angle_alpha   90.00
_cell.angle_beta   90.00
_cell.angle_gamma   90.00
#
_symmetry.space_group_name_H-M   'P 1'
#
loop_
_entity.id
_entity.type
_entity.pdbx_description
1 polymer ?
#
loop_
_entity_poly.entity_id
_entity_poly.type
_entity_poly.pdbx_seq_one_letter_code
_entity_poly.pdbx_strand_id
1 'polypeptide(L)'
;MVDEPRNFVLLRELEQAEKGIGDGRCSYGLKYPDDAMMYRWDGTIFDPHHSSSENGFYSLEIYCGDEYPKKPPTVTFTQPLRMSGLHDDMCTVDFSAIDGLKMWKSSYGMAHVLKCLYSHIVKHKPRSLR
;
A
#
# COMPACT_ATOMS: atom_id res chain seq x y z
N MET A 1 10.43 23.70 -11.47
CA MET A 1 10.24 22.23 -11.49
C MET A 1 8.86 21.99 -12.04
N VAL A 2 8.74 21.23 -13.13
CA VAL A 2 7.44 20.91 -13.74
C VAL A 2 6.82 19.77 -12.93
N ASP A 3 5.59 19.94 -12.45
CA ASP A 3 4.83 18.84 -11.85
C ASP A 3 4.69 17.72 -12.89
N GLU A 4 5.25 16.55 -12.59
CA GLU A 4 5.12 15.36 -13.45
C GLU A 4 3.64 14.91 -13.49
N PRO A 5 3.06 14.62 -14.67
CA PRO A 5 1.69 14.17 -14.74
C PRO A 5 1.50 12.83 -14.04
N ARG A 6 0.34 12.63 -13.38
CA ARG A 6 -0.03 11.42 -12.63
C ARG A 6 0.32 10.12 -13.36
N ASN A 7 -0.03 10.01 -14.64
CA ASN A 7 0.16 8.78 -15.39
C ASN A 7 1.65 8.43 -15.59
N PHE A 8 2.54 9.42 -15.73
CA PHE A 8 3.99 9.16 -15.79
C PHE A 8 4.54 8.64 -14.46
N VAL A 9 4.05 9.19 -13.34
CA VAL A 9 4.37 8.69 -12.00
C VAL A 9 3.97 7.22 -11.88
N LEU A 10 2.73 6.90 -12.26
CA LEU A 10 2.19 5.53 -12.16
C LEU A 10 2.87 4.54 -13.11
N LEU A 11 3.23 4.96 -14.33
CA LEU A 11 4.02 4.14 -15.25
C LEU A 11 5.41 3.83 -14.68
N ARG A 12 6.09 4.82 -14.08
CA ARG A 12 7.36 4.58 -13.40
C ARG A 12 7.21 3.61 -12.22
N GLU A 13 6.12 3.74 -11.46
CA GLU A 13 5.84 2.82 -10.36
C GLU A 13 5.52 1.40 -10.85
N LEU A 14 4.88 1.26 -12.01
CA LEU A 14 4.67 -0.04 -12.67
C LEU A 14 6.00 -0.70 -13.03
N GLU A 15 6.88 0.04 -13.72
CA GLU A 15 8.21 -0.47 -14.08
C GLU A 15 9.04 -0.87 -12.85
N GLN A 16 8.87 -0.14 -11.74
CA GLN A 16 9.51 -0.48 -10.47
C GLN A 16 8.90 -1.74 -9.85
N ALA A 17 7.59 -1.89 -9.90
CA ALA A 17 6.90 -3.10 -9.43
C ALA A 17 7.40 -4.35 -10.16
N GLU A 18 7.55 -4.29 -11.49
CA GLU A 18 8.03 -5.42 -12.31
C GLU A 18 9.48 -5.82 -11.98
N LYS A 19 10.31 -4.84 -11.59
CA LYS A 19 11.69 -5.09 -11.13
C LYS A 19 11.76 -5.60 -9.69
N GLY A 20 10.65 -5.55 -8.96
CA GLY A 20 10.57 -5.87 -7.54
C GLY A 20 10.97 -4.71 -6.64
N ILE A 21 10.38 -4.66 -5.44
CA ILE A 21 10.67 -3.63 -4.46
C ILE A 21 11.61 -4.12 -3.35
N GLY A 22 12.86 -3.71 -3.45
CA GLY A 22 13.85 -3.85 -2.37
C GLY A 22 14.10 -5.31 -1.94
N ASP A 23 13.83 -5.61 -0.68
CA ASP A 23 14.16 -6.87 0.00
C ASP A 23 13.13 -7.99 -0.22
N GLY A 24 12.14 -7.79 -1.09
CA GLY A 24 11.14 -8.79 -1.46
C GLY A 24 10.04 -9.02 -0.41
N ARG A 25 9.99 -8.22 0.66
CA ARG A 25 8.95 -8.34 1.71
C ARG A 25 7.61 -7.73 1.34
N CYS A 26 7.59 -6.94 0.29
CA CYS A 26 6.40 -6.30 -0.23
C CYS A 26 6.40 -6.43 -1.75
N SER A 27 5.22 -6.35 -2.35
CA SER A 27 5.06 -6.19 -3.80
C SER A 27 3.77 -5.43 -4.08
N TYR A 28 3.67 -4.86 -5.27
CA TYR A 28 2.42 -4.31 -5.80
C TYR A 28 2.40 -4.49 -7.31
N GLY A 29 1.21 -4.42 -7.91
CA GLY A 29 1.02 -4.48 -9.35
C GLY A 29 -0.35 -3.97 -9.74
N LEU A 30 -0.56 -3.69 -11.03
CA LEU A 30 -1.87 -3.29 -11.52
C LEU A 30 -2.88 -4.42 -11.28
N LYS A 31 -4.05 -4.06 -10.74
CA LYS A 31 -5.15 -5.00 -10.54
C LYS A 31 -5.78 -5.39 -11.88
N TYR A 32 -5.94 -4.41 -12.76
CA TYR A 32 -6.54 -4.56 -14.08
C TYR A 32 -5.53 -4.09 -15.14
N PRO A 33 -4.90 -5.02 -15.90
CA PRO A 33 -3.88 -4.67 -16.89
C PRO A 33 -4.39 -3.79 -18.04
N ASP A 34 -5.69 -3.76 -18.27
CA ASP A 34 -6.38 -2.95 -19.26
C ASP A 34 -6.83 -1.58 -18.74
N ASP A 35 -6.64 -1.29 -17.45
CA ASP A 35 -6.90 0.03 -16.88
C ASP A 35 -5.81 1.03 -17.29
N ALA A 36 -6.05 1.71 -18.42
CA ALA A 36 -5.18 2.76 -18.94
C ALA A 36 -4.97 3.93 -17.97
N MET A 37 -5.89 4.13 -17.02
CA MET A 37 -5.77 5.19 -16.01
C MET A 37 -5.09 4.70 -14.73
N MET A 38 -4.80 3.40 -14.61
CA MET A 38 -3.99 2.84 -13.53
C MET A 38 -4.52 3.21 -12.14
N TYR A 39 -5.84 3.17 -11.96
CA TYR A 39 -6.48 3.57 -10.70
C TYR A 39 -6.28 2.53 -9.60
N ARG A 40 -6.36 1.25 -9.93
CA ARG A 40 -6.39 0.16 -8.96
C ARG A 40 -5.18 -0.74 -9.05
N TRP A 41 -4.60 -0.99 -7.90
CA TRP A 41 -3.41 -1.80 -7.74
C TRP A 41 -3.65 -2.82 -6.62
N ASP A 42 -3.15 -4.03 -6.81
CA ASP A 42 -3.07 -5.01 -5.73
C ASP A 42 -1.70 -4.89 -5.06
N GLY A 43 -1.70 -4.84 -3.73
CA GLY A 43 -0.51 -4.82 -2.89
C GLY A 43 -0.41 -6.11 -2.07
N THR A 44 0.81 -6.57 -1.81
CA THR A 44 1.09 -7.70 -0.93
C THR A 44 2.17 -7.33 0.06
N ILE A 45 1.96 -7.69 1.33
CA ILE A 45 2.95 -7.56 2.41
C ILE A 45 3.14 -8.93 3.03
N PHE A 46 4.35 -9.49 2.97
CA PHE A 46 4.65 -10.77 3.62
C PHE A 46 4.56 -10.61 5.15
N ASP A 47 3.94 -11.59 5.81
CA ASP A 47 3.69 -11.53 7.25
C ASP A 47 5.01 -11.73 8.02
N PRO A 48 5.53 -10.69 8.71
CA PRO A 48 6.81 -10.77 9.40
C PRO A 48 6.80 -11.74 10.58
N HIS A 49 5.62 -12.05 11.13
CA HIS A 49 5.49 -12.88 12.32
C HIS A 49 5.19 -14.35 12.00
N HIS A 50 5.01 -14.70 10.70
CA HIS A 50 4.65 -16.05 10.25
C HIS A 50 3.53 -16.72 11.07
N SER A 51 2.63 -15.95 11.67
CA SER A 51 1.73 -16.45 12.72
C SER A 51 0.33 -15.83 12.71
N SER A 52 0.09 -14.79 11.92
CA SER A 52 -1.10 -13.95 12.08
C SER A 52 -1.97 -13.86 10.81
N SER A 53 -1.43 -14.18 9.64
CA SER A 53 -2.19 -14.33 8.39
C SER A 53 -2.34 -15.80 8.01
N GLU A 54 -3.52 -16.21 7.51
CA GLU A 54 -3.78 -17.60 7.09
C GLU A 54 -2.84 -18.05 5.96
N ASN A 55 -2.37 -17.10 5.14
CA ASN A 55 -1.61 -17.38 3.92
C ASN A 55 -0.14 -16.93 4.00
N GLY A 56 0.32 -16.41 5.14
CA GLY A 56 1.69 -15.88 5.31
C GLY A 56 1.94 -14.52 4.65
N PHE A 57 0.89 -13.85 4.16
CA PHE A 57 0.93 -12.50 3.64
C PHE A 57 -0.42 -11.79 3.84
N TYR A 58 -0.40 -10.47 3.78
CA TYR A 58 -1.57 -9.60 3.75
C TYR A 58 -1.77 -9.05 2.34
N SER A 59 -2.96 -9.22 1.80
CA SER A 59 -3.37 -8.61 0.53
C SER A 59 -4.06 -7.27 0.78
N LEU A 60 -3.72 -6.29 -0.07
CA LEU A 60 -4.28 -4.95 -0.02
C LEU A 60 -4.76 -4.53 -1.40
N GLU A 61 -5.78 -3.68 -1.45
CA GLU A 61 -6.13 -2.88 -2.62
C GLU A 61 -5.65 -1.45 -2.40
N ILE A 62 -4.96 -0.91 -3.40
CA ILE A 62 -4.45 0.46 -3.42
C ILE A 62 -5.18 1.20 -4.54
N TYR A 63 -5.83 2.31 -4.18
CA TYR A 63 -6.54 3.17 -5.11
C TYR A 63 -5.80 4.51 -5.26
N CYS A 64 -5.24 4.73 -6.44
CA CYS A 64 -4.55 5.95 -6.83
C CYS A 64 -5.54 6.89 -7.53
N GLY A 65 -6.20 7.78 -6.77
CA GLY A 65 -7.17 8.74 -7.33
C GLY A 65 -6.56 9.77 -8.28
N ASP A 66 -7.39 10.65 -8.85
CA ASP A 66 -6.97 11.65 -9.86
C ASP A 66 -5.92 12.64 -9.34
N GLU A 67 -5.92 12.91 -8.04
CA GLU A 67 -4.97 13.82 -7.40
C GLU A 67 -3.66 13.12 -6.98
N TYR A 68 -3.50 11.83 -7.24
CA TYR A 68 -2.24 11.13 -6.99
C TYR A 68 -1.13 11.63 -7.95
N PRO A 69 0.14 11.80 -7.50
CA PRO A 69 0.65 11.61 -6.14
C PRO A 69 0.57 12.86 -5.26
N LYS A 70 -0.10 13.95 -5.68
CA LYS A 70 -0.24 15.16 -4.85
C LYS A 70 -0.98 14.86 -3.54
N LYS A 71 -2.00 13.99 -3.61
CA LYS A 71 -2.66 13.36 -2.46
C LYS A 71 -2.26 11.89 -2.33
N PRO A 72 -2.28 11.34 -1.10
CA PRO A 72 -1.97 9.93 -0.88
C PRO A 72 -3.01 9.03 -1.57
N PRO A 73 -2.64 7.79 -1.90
CA PRO A 73 -3.61 6.79 -2.34
C PRO A 73 -4.47 6.34 -1.15
N THR A 74 -5.61 5.72 -1.45
CA THR A 74 -6.37 4.97 -0.44
C THR A 74 -5.86 3.54 -0.39
N VAL A 75 -5.68 2.99 0.80
CA VAL A 75 -5.19 1.61 0.99
C VAL A 75 -6.14 0.85 1.90
N THR A 76 -6.58 -0.32 1.45
CA THR A 76 -7.52 -1.15 2.17
C THR A 76 -7.03 -2.59 2.18
N PHE A 77 -7.00 -3.23 3.35
CA PHE A 77 -6.77 -4.67 3.45
C PHE A 77 -7.98 -5.43 2.89
N THR A 78 -7.74 -6.47 2.11
CA THR A 78 -8.82 -7.28 1.52
C THR A 78 -9.55 -8.12 2.57
N GLN A 79 -8.90 -8.39 3.70
CA GLN A 79 -9.45 -9.08 4.86
C GLN A 79 -9.42 -8.14 6.07
N PRO A 80 -10.46 -8.16 6.93
CA PRO A 80 -10.48 -7.32 8.12
C PRO A 80 -9.41 -7.76 9.12
N LEU A 81 -8.70 -6.77 9.67
CA LEU A 81 -7.62 -6.96 10.63
C LEU A 81 -7.86 -6.09 11.85
N ARG A 82 -7.69 -6.65 13.05
CA ARG A 82 -7.66 -5.83 14.27
C ARG A 82 -6.23 -5.35 14.52
N MET A 83 -5.96 -4.09 14.19
CA MET A 83 -4.68 -3.41 14.42
C MET A 83 -4.92 -1.91 14.61
N SER A 84 -4.04 -1.24 15.37
CA SER A 84 -4.04 0.23 15.41
C SER A 84 -3.69 0.82 14.04
N GLY A 85 -4.23 2.00 13.74
CA GLY A 85 -3.98 2.69 12.46
C GLY A 85 -4.80 2.19 11.28
N LEU A 86 -5.90 1.49 11.58
CA LEU A 86 -6.99 1.23 10.65
C LEU A 86 -8.22 2.04 11.07
N HIS A 87 -9.08 2.35 10.11
CA HIS A 87 -10.38 2.94 10.35
C HIS A 87 -11.34 1.94 11.03
N ASP A 88 -12.53 2.41 11.38
CA ASP A 88 -13.54 1.62 12.11
C ASP A 88 -14.01 0.37 11.35
N ASP A 89 -13.83 0.35 10.04
CA ASP A 89 -14.12 -0.81 9.18
C ASP A 89 -13.08 -1.93 9.27
N MET A 90 -11.98 -1.72 10.02
CA MET A 90 -10.89 -2.67 10.23
C MET A 90 -10.14 -3.06 8.95
N CYS A 91 -10.34 -2.32 7.84
CA CYS A 91 -9.79 -2.62 6.54
C CYS A 91 -9.02 -1.43 5.97
N THR A 92 -9.58 -0.22 6.03
CA THR A 92 -8.94 0.97 5.45
C THR A 92 -7.86 1.51 6.38
N VAL A 93 -6.69 1.81 5.82
CA VAL A 93 -5.54 2.36 6.54
C VAL A 93 -5.75 3.83 6.85
N ASP A 94 -5.57 4.21 8.10
CA ASP A 94 -5.48 5.60 8.52
C ASP A 94 -4.03 6.10 8.41
N PHE A 95 -3.72 6.84 7.34
CA PHE A 95 -2.37 7.37 7.07
C PHE A 95 -1.87 8.30 8.18
N SER A 96 -2.76 8.95 8.93
CA SER A 96 -2.39 9.83 10.05
C SER A 96 -1.87 9.05 11.26
N ALA A 97 -2.19 7.77 11.35
CA ALA A 97 -1.74 6.86 12.40
C ALA A 97 -0.45 6.11 12.03
N ILE A 98 -0.06 6.08 10.75
CA ILE A 98 1.13 5.36 10.28
C ILE A 98 2.35 6.28 10.23
N ASP A 99 3.39 5.92 10.98
CA ASP A 99 4.66 6.65 10.97
C ASP A 99 5.27 6.64 9.55
N GLY A 100 5.64 7.82 9.05
CA GLY A 100 6.13 8.03 7.68
C GLY A 100 5.05 8.42 6.66
N LEU A 101 3.76 8.21 6.96
CA LEU A 101 2.65 8.58 6.06
C LEU A 101 1.84 9.80 6.54
N LYS A 102 1.98 10.20 7.81
CA LYS A 102 1.23 11.33 8.42
C LYS A 102 1.39 12.65 7.65
N MET A 103 2.58 12.91 7.12
CA MET A 103 2.90 14.09 6.32
C MET A 103 3.23 13.64 4.91
N TRP A 104 2.20 13.27 4.15
CA TRP A 104 2.34 12.82 2.78
C TRP A 104 3.13 13.81 1.92
N LYS A 105 4.03 13.28 1.08
CA LYS A 105 4.78 14.04 0.08
C LYS A 105 4.55 13.39 -1.27
N SER A 106 4.40 14.19 -2.32
CA SER A 106 4.25 13.69 -3.68
C SER A 106 5.48 12.96 -4.24
N SER A 107 6.61 13.01 -3.52
CA SER A 107 7.79 12.20 -3.78
C SER A 107 7.67 10.76 -3.26
N TYR A 108 6.67 10.47 -2.43
CA TYR A 108 6.38 9.12 -1.98
C TYR A 108 5.58 8.37 -3.03
N GLY A 109 5.73 7.05 -3.04
CA GLY A 109 4.99 6.15 -3.92
C GLY A 109 4.44 4.95 -3.16
N MET A 110 3.76 4.05 -3.86
CA MET A 110 3.17 2.82 -3.30
C MET A 110 4.23 1.95 -2.61
N ALA A 111 5.44 1.86 -3.18
CA ALA A 111 6.56 1.18 -2.55
C ALA A 111 6.90 1.73 -1.15
N HIS A 112 6.81 3.05 -0.97
CA HIS A 112 7.04 3.69 0.33
C HIS A 112 5.91 3.38 1.31
N VAL A 113 4.66 3.46 0.84
CA VAL A 113 3.46 3.11 1.61
C VAL A 113 3.54 1.69 2.16
N LEU A 114 3.86 0.70 1.31
CA LEU A 114 3.97 -0.69 1.74
C LEU A 114 5.10 -0.91 2.76
N LYS A 115 6.24 -0.23 2.62
CA LYS A 115 7.36 -0.31 3.59
C LYS A 115 6.98 0.28 4.95
N CYS A 116 6.28 1.41 4.97
CA CYS A 116 5.74 2.02 6.19
C CYS A 116 4.73 1.08 6.86
N LEU A 117 3.82 0.50 6.08
CA LEU A 117 2.83 -0.45 6.58
C LEU A 117 3.47 -1.72 7.13
N TYR A 118 4.46 -2.29 6.44
CA TYR A 118 5.22 -3.44 6.95
C TYR A 118 5.85 -3.13 8.31
N SER A 119 6.52 -1.99 8.43
CA SER A 119 7.14 -1.55 9.69
C SER A 119 6.11 -1.38 10.81
N HIS A 120 4.91 -0.90 10.46
CA HIS A 120 3.81 -0.76 11.41
C HIS A 120 3.24 -2.11 11.85
N ILE A 121 3.09 -3.07 10.94
CA ILE A 121 2.66 -4.46 11.21
C ILE A 121 3.66 -5.18 12.12
N VAL A 122 4.96 -5.01 11.89
CA VAL A 122 6.02 -5.54 12.76
C VAL A 122 5.81 -5.06 14.20
N LYS A 123 5.49 -3.77 14.38
CA LYS A 123 5.34 -3.13 15.69
C LYS A 123 4.02 -3.49 16.39
N HIS A 124 2.90 -3.52 15.68
CA HIS A 124 1.56 -3.58 16.28
C HIS A 124 0.89 -4.96 16.21
N LYS A 125 1.45 -5.93 15.49
CA LYS A 125 1.00 -7.33 15.42
C LYS A 125 -0.52 -7.47 15.17
N PRO A 126 -0.98 -7.37 13.92
CA PRO A 126 -2.40 -7.49 13.59
C PRO A 126 -2.97 -8.85 14.02
N ARG A 127 -4.23 -8.87 14.44
CA ARG A 127 -4.99 -10.10 14.67
C ARG A 127 -6.02 -10.27 13.56
N SER A 128 -5.93 -11.37 12.82
CA SER A 128 -6.95 -11.76 11.86
C SER A 128 -8.27 -12.07 12.58
N LEU A 129 -9.37 -11.51 12.06
CA LEU A 129 -10.73 -11.79 12.53
C LEU A 129 -11.32 -12.84 11.59
N ARG A 130 -11.38 -14.09 12.07
CA ARG A 130 -12.11 -15.19 11.43
C ARG A 130 -13.57 -15.15 11.85
#